data_AF-A0A8C9UD79-F1
#
_entry.id   AF-A0A8C9UD79-F1
#
_cell.length_a   1.000
_cell.length_b   1.000
_cell.length_c   1.000
_cell.angle_alpha   90.00
_cell.angle_beta   90.00
_cell.angle_gamma   90.00
#
_symmetry.space_group_name_H-M   'P 1'
#
loop_
_entity.id
_entity.type
_entity.pdbx_description
1 polymer ?
#
loop_
_entity_poly.entity_id
_entity_poly.type
_entity_poly.pdbx_seq_one_letter_code
_entity_poly.pdbx_strand_id
1 'polypeptide(L)'
;MVSPSHIPPCYTHLVCLTGASPLPSGIPLAPVFSPPVTVIAPAGVDCGTPPFVLNAHPTSVSGTTYRSEVTYDCVHGYLMAGGSGTAVCNAKGQWDGPDLVYNVHCELKSRFYRK
;
A
#
# COMPACT_ATOMS: atom_id res chain seq x y z
N MET A 1 60.98 42.99 12.14
CA MET A 1 61.11 43.74 13.40
C MET A 1 59.69 43.83 13.93
N VAL A 2 59.23 43.14 14.98
CA VAL A 2 59.83 42.78 16.26
C VAL A 2 59.14 41.49 16.75
N SER A 3 59.90 40.64 17.43
CA SER A 3 59.46 39.42 18.12
C SER A 3 58.29 39.63 19.09
N PRO A 4 57.55 38.55 19.39
CA PRO A 4 57.28 38.24 20.78
C PRO A 4 57.60 36.78 21.09
N SER A 5 58.85 36.55 21.50
CA SER A 5 59.21 35.47 22.42
C SER A 5 59.03 36.02 23.83
N HIS A 6 57.92 35.66 24.49
CA HIS A 6 57.70 35.66 25.94
C HIS A 6 56.43 34.83 26.14
N ILE A 7 56.36 33.78 26.93
CA ILE A 7 57.31 32.81 27.48
C ILE A 7 56.38 31.65 27.92
N PRO A 8 56.83 30.40 27.83
CA PRO A 8 56.08 29.18 28.19
C PRO A 8 56.13 28.99 29.75
N PRO A 9 55.78 27.86 30.39
CA PRO A 9 55.37 26.55 29.89
C PRO A 9 54.16 25.91 30.61
N CYS A 10 53.61 24.89 29.95
CA CYS A 10 52.88 23.81 30.60
C CYS A 10 53.75 23.19 31.71
N TYR A 11 53.41 23.41 32.99
CA TYR A 11 53.80 22.60 34.15
C TYR A 11 52.98 23.15 35.32
N THR A 12 51.92 22.53 35.82
CA THR A 12 51.89 21.21 36.43
C THR A 12 50.45 20.74 36.50
N HIS A 13 50.03 19.85 35.60
CA HIS A 13 49.56 18.53 36.00
C HIS A 13 49.38 17.69 34.74
N LEU A 14 50.10 16.57 34.75
CA LEU A 14 50.13 15.55 33.73
C LEU A 14 48.72 15.13 33.32
N VAL A 15 48.37 15.35 32.06
CA VAL A 15 47.86 14.31 31.16
C VAL A 15 47.96 14.81 29.71
N CYS A 16 49.17 14.81 29.17
CA CYS A 16 49.31 14.33 27.79
C CYS A 16 49.28 12.82 27.89
N LEU A 17 48.30 12.15 27.29
CA LEU A 17 48.36 10.80 26.70
C LEU A 17 46.95 10.43 26.18
N THR A 18 46.81 10.45 24.85
CA THR A 18 46.02 9.52 24.04
C THR A 18 44.79 8.88 24.71
N GLY A 19 43.62 9.48 24.53
CA GLY A 19 42.35 8.88 24.91
C GLY A 19 41.34 9.14 23.81
N ALA A 20 41.33 8.26 22.80
CA ALA A 20 40.21 8.15 21.88
C ALA A 20 38.92 8.18 22.71
N SER A 21 38.04 9.13 22.43
CA SER A 21 36.70 9.14 22.99
C SER A 21 36.13 7.74 22.79
N PRO A 22 35.70 7.02 23.84
CA PRO A 22 34.93 5.81 23.63
C PRO A 22 33.63 6.27 22.98
N LEU A 23 33.56 6.17 21.64
CA LEU A 23 32.28 6.16 20.96
C LEU A 23 31.48 5.06 21.67
N PRO A 24 30.24 5.34 22.13
CA PRO A 24 29.42 4.28 22.67
C PRO A 24 29.22 3.23 21.58
N SER A 25 29.94 2.12 21.75
CA SER A 25 29.81 0.86 21.03
C SER A 25 28.40 0.33 21.24
N GLY A 26 27.44 0.76 20.42
CA GLY A 26 26.07 0.32 20.67
C GLY A 26 24.95 0.91 19.83
N ILE A 27 25.21 1.62 18.75
CA ILE A 27 24.15 1.87 17.76
C ILE A 27 24.29 0.75 16.73
N PRO A 28 23.52 -0.35 16.81
CA PRO A 28 23.32 -1.16 15.64
C PRO A 28 22.73 -0.22 14.59
N LEU A 29 23.49 0.02 13.53
CA LEU A 29 22.98 0.57 12.29
C LEU A 29 21.76 -0.28 11.98
N ALA A 30 20.56 0.26 12.21
CA ALA A 30 19.35 -0.42 11.80
C ALA A 30 19.58 -0.72 10.32
N PRO A 31 19.58 -2.00 9.90
CA PRO A 31 19.50 -2.26 8.49
C PRO A 31 18.24 -1.54 8.04
N VAL A 32 18.37 -0.51 7.19
CA VAL A 32 17.28 -0.15 6.28
C VAL A 32 17.20 -1.28 5.25
N PHE A 33 16.99 -2.50 5.75
CA PHE A 33 16.18 -3.47 5.06
C PHE A 33 14.79 -2.87 5.14
N SER A 34 14.52 -1.93 4.22
CA SER A 34 13.26 -2.01 3.50
C SER A 34 13.11 -3.50 3.19
N PRO A 35 12.16 -4.23 3.80
CA PRO A 35 11.85 -5.53 3.27
C PRO A 35 11.66 -5.33 1.75
N PRO A 36 12.10 -6.24 0.87
CA PRO A 36 11.43 -6.28 -0.43
C PRO A 36 9.97 -6.35 -0.03
N VAL A 37 9.14 -5.38 -0.40
CA VAL A 37 7.75 -5.34 0.05
C VAL A 37 7.17 -6.71 -0.25
N THR A 38 7.17 -7.59 0.75
CA THR A 38 6.78 -8.96 0.57
C THR A 38 5.29 -8.77 0.58
N VAL A 39 4.73 -8.65 -0.62
CA VAL A 39 3.31 -8.83 -0.85
C VAL A 39 3.07 -10.29 -0.47
N ILE A 40 3.02 -10.54 0.83
CA ILE A 40 2.29 -11.65 1.39
C ILE A 40 0.88 -11.23 1.07
N ALA A 41 0.38 -11.67 -0.09
CA ALA A 41 -1.05 -11.73 -0.26
C ALA A 41 -1.52 -12.61 0.89
N PRO A 42 -2.23 -12.06 1.88
CA PRO A 42 -2.52 -12.83 3.06
C PRO A 42 -3.41 -13.98 2.62
N ALA A 43 -3.00 -15.21 2.91
CA ALA A 43 -3.86 -16.38 2.78
C ALA A 43 -5.13 -16.26 3.66
N GLY A 44 -5.29 -15.16 4.40
CA GLY A 44 -6.51 -14.75 5.12
C GLY A 44 -6.99 -13.34 4.77
N VAL A 45 -6.70 -12.81 3.57
CA VAL A 45 -7.40 -11.61 3.10
C VAL A 45 -8.76 -12.02 2.57
N ASP A 46 -9.77 -11.64 3.35
CA ASP A 46 -11.16 -11.73 2.99
C ASP A 46 -11.66 -10.31 2.71
N CYS A 47 -12.13 -10.08 1.49
CA CYS A 47 -12.75 -8.82 1.08
C CYS A 47 -14.15 -8.65 1.66
N GLY A 48 -14.69 -9.67 2.35
CA GLY A 48 -16.04 -9.66 2.89
C GLY A 48 -17.10 -9.64 1.80
N THR A 49 -18.26 -9.10 2.14
CA THR A 49 -19.41 -9.04 1.24
C THR A 49 -19.10 -8.16 0.02
N PRO A 50 -19.41 -8.63 -1.21
CA PRO A 50 -19.27 -7.85 -2.43
C PRO A 50 -19.98 -6.48 -2.34
N PRO A 51 -19.41 -5.41 -2.96
CA PRO A 51 -20.04 -4.10 -2.98
C PRO A 51 -21.41 -4.13 -3.68
N PHE A 52 -22.35 -3.35 -3.16
CA PHE A 52 -23.64 -3.20 -3.82
C PHE A 52 -23.49 -2.33 -5.08
N VAL A 53 -23.99 -2.84 -6.21
CA VAL A 53 -24.02 -2.12 -7.49
C VAL A 53 -25.47 -1.78 -7.84
N LEU A 54 -25.74 -0.51 -8.13
CA LEU A 54 -27.09 -0.04 -8.43
C LEU A 54 -27.61 -0.68 -9.72
N ASN A 55 -28.83 -1.23 -9.68
CA ASN A 55 -29.47 -1.93 -10.80
C ASN A 55 -28.68 -3.14 -11.32
N ALA A 56 -27.78 -3.70 -10.52
CA ALA A 56 -27.10 -4.96 -10.81
C ALA A 56 -27.18 -5.90 -9.61
N HIS A 57 -27.03 -7.19 -9.86
CA HIS A 57 -27.00 -8.24 -8.86
C HIS A 57 -25.82 -9.18 -9.11
N PRO A 58 -25.15 -9.67 -8.06
CA PRO A 58 -24.07 -10.64 -8.23
C PRO A 58 -24.67 -11.98 -8.72
N THR A 59 -24.26 -12.41 -9.91
CA THR A 59 -24.69 -13.67 -10.53
C THR A 59 -23.74 -14.82 -10.23
N SER A 60 -22.46 -14.53 -10.01
CA SER A 60 -21.45 -15.54 -9.69
C SER A 60 -20.49 -15.00 -8.64
N VAL A 61 -20.25 -15.76 -7.57
CA VAL A 61 -19.29 -15.42 -6.52
C VAL A 61 -18.42 -16.65 -6.27
N SER A 62 -17.15 -16.60 -6.66
CA SER A 62 -16.22 -17.72 -6.42
C SER A 62 -15.80 -17.83 -4.95
N GLY A 63 -15.96 -16.77 -4.16
CA GLY A 63 -15.60 -16.68 -2.76
C GLY A 63 -15.44 -15.22 -2.35
N THR A 64 -14.91 -14.97 -1.16
CA THR A 64 -14.62 -13.62 -0.63
C THR A 64 -13.14 -13.42 -0.35
N THR A 65 -12.29 -14.40 -0.66
CA THR A 65 -10.86 -14.40 -0.35
C THR A 65 -10.00 -13.78 -1.45
N TYR A 66 -8.72 -13.51 -1.18
CA TYR A 66 -7.78 -13.03 -2.18
C TYR A 66 -7.84 -13.81 -3.51
N ARG A 67 -7.91 -13.08 -4.64
CA ARG A 67 -8.15 -13.61 -6.01
C ARG A 67 -9.53 -14.20 -6.27
N SER A 68 -10.46 -14.18 -5.32
CA SER A 68 -11.85 -14.51 -5.61
C SER A 68 -12.44 -13.49 -6.59
N GLU A 69 -13.24 -13.99 -7.53
CA GLU A 69 -13.94 -13.18 -8.51
C GLU A 69 -15.44 -13.19 -8.25
N VAL A 70 -16.08 -12.03 -8.45
CA VAL A 70 -17.53 -11.88 -8.48
C VAL A 70 -17.97 -11.24 -9.79
N THR A 71 -18.99 -11.81 -10.41
CA THR A 71 -19.63 -11.29 -11.62
C THR A 71 -20.97 -10.68 -11.26
N TYR A 72 -21.25 -9.50 -11.79
CA TYR A 72 -22.52 -8.79 -11.65
C TYR A 72 -23.24 -8.75 -13.00
N ASP A 73 -24.54 -9.01 -12.95
CA ASP A 73 -25.47 -8.81 -14.05
C ASP A 73 -26.45 -7.70 -13.74
N CYS A 74 -26.76 -6.89 -14.75
CA CYS A 74 -27.82 -5.91 -14.64
C CYS A 74 -29.18 -6.61 -14.43
N VAL A 75 -30.02 -6.03 -13.57
CA VAL A 75 -31.36 -6.56 -13.30
C VAL A 75 -32.21 -6.59 -14.57
N HIS A 76 -33.21 -7.47 -14.61
CA HIS A 76 -34.12 -7.58 -15.75
C HIS A 76 -34.67 -6.22 -16.19
N GLY A 77 -34.46 -5.88 -17.46
CA GLY A 77 -34.85 -4.58 -18.02
C GLY A 77 -33.69 -3.59 -18.17
N TYR A 78 -32.50 -3.91 -17.65
CA TYR A 78 -31.29 -3.10 -17.77
C TYR A 78 -30.19 -3.84 -18.57
N LEU A 79 -29.26 -3.08 -19.15
CA LEU A 79 -28.07 -3.56 -19.86
C LEU A 79 -26.84 -2.83 -19.35
N MET A 80 -25.69 -3.51 -19.40
CA MET A 80 -24.40 -2.95 -19.01
C MET A 80 -24.00 -1.88 -20.03
N ALA A 81 -24.09 -0.62 -19.62
CA ALA A 81 -23.72 0.55 -20.40
C ALA A 81 -22.29 1.03 -20.09
N GLY A 82 -21.75 0.65 -18.94
CA GLY A 82 -20.37 0.91 -18.53
C GLY A 82 -19.84 -0.24 -17.70
N GLY A 83 -18.57 -0.57 -17.93
CA GLY A 83 -17.83 -1.56 -17.16
C GLY A 83 -17.80 -2.98 -17.69
N SER A 84 -17.02 -3.81 -16.98
CA SER A 84 -16.88 -5.25 -17.24
C SER A 84 -17.78 -6.10 -16.33
N GLY A 85 -18.39 -5.51 -15.29
CA GLY A 85 -19.23 -6.24 -14.33
C GLY A 85 -18.48 -7.28 -13.47
N THR A 86 -17.14 -7.33 -13.50
CA THR A 86 -16.35 -8.39 -12.86
C THR A 86 -15.35 -7.84 -11.85
N ALA A 87 -15.50 -8.21 -10.57
CA ALA A 87 -14.66 -7.77 -9.45
C ALA A 87 -13.74 -8.88 -8.97
N VAL A 88 -12.52 -8.52 -8.59
CA VAL A 88 -11.51 -9.42 -8.04
C VAL A 88 -11.08 -8.92 -6.66
N CYS A 89 -11.05 -9.81 -5.69
CA CYS A 89 -10.56 -9.48 -4.35
C CYS A 89 -9.04 -9.27 -4.38
N ASN A 90 -8.59 -8.04 -4.10
CA ASN A 90 -7.18 -7.66 -4.03
C ASN A 90 -6.55 -8.07 -2.70
N ALA A 91 -5.22 -8.10 -2.63
CA ALA A 91 -4.43 -8.37 -1.43
C ALA A 91 -4.65 -7.34 -0.31
N LYS A 92 -5.34 -6.24 -0.59
CA LYS A 92 -5.76 -5.23 0.41
C LYS A 92 -7.08 -5.56 1.11
N GLY A 93 -7.78 -6.63 0.73
CA GLY A 93 -9.14 -6.90 1.22
C GLY A 93 -10.18 -5.95 0.63
N GLN A 94 -9.92 -5.45 -0.58
CA GLN A 94 -10.86 -4.64 -1.34
C GLN A 94 -11.19 -5.34 -2.64
N TRP A 95 -12.45 -5.23 -3.04
CA TRP A 95 -12.91 -5.67 -4.35
C TRP A 95 -12.40 -4.68 -5.41
N ASP A 96 -11.32 -5.05 -6.07
CA ASP A 96 -10.76 -4.36 -7.21
C ASP A 96 -11.24 -5.02 -8.50
N GLY A 97 -11.74 -4.24 -9.40
CA GLY A 97 -11.77 -4.65 -10.79
C GLY A 97 -11.88 -3.41 -11.63
N PRO A 98 -11.84 -3.56 -12.96
CA PRO A 98 -11.82 -2.41 -13.86
C PRO A 98 -13.03 -1.50 -13.66
N ASP A 99 -14.06 -1.99 -12.94
CA ASP A 99 -15.46 -1.65 -12.97
C ASP A 99 -16.23 -1.08 -11.75
N LEU A 100 -15.89 -1.50 -10.53
CA LEU A 100 -16.99 -2.02 -9.67
C LEU A 100 -17.49 -1.14 -8.55
N VAL A 101 -16.79 -0.05 -8.25
CA VAL A 101 -17.19 0.81 -7.13
C VAL A 101 -17.80 2.11 -7.62
N TYR A 102 -17.56 2.51 -8.87
CA TYR A 102 -18.07 3.78 -9.39
C TYR A 102 -18.52 3.74 -10.85
N ASN A 103 -18.32 2.61 -11.54
CA ASN A 103 -18.26 2.62 -12.99
C ASN A 103 -19.22 1.59 -13.63
N VAL A 104 -19.59 0.49 -12.93
CA VAL A 104 -20.60 -0.45 -13.42
C VAL A 104 -21.91 0.31 -13.51
N HIS A 105 -22.28 0.59 -14.75
CA HIS A 105 -23.41 1.45 -15.05
C HIS A 105 -24.43 0.64 -15.84
N CYS A 106 -25.57 0.38 -15.22
CA CYS A 106 -26.69 -0.33 -15.85
C CYS A 106 -27.70 0.71 -16.36
N GLU A 107 -27.92 0.73 -17.68
CA GLU A 107 -28.93 1.57 -18.35
C GLU A 107 -30.16 0.76 -18.73
N LEU A 108 -31.30 1.42 -18.88
CA LEU A 108 -32.53 0.74 -19.29
C LEU A 108 -32.37 0.18 -20.72
N LYS A 109 -32.78 -1.07 -20.94
CA LYS A 109 -32.84 -1.73 -22.26
C LYS A 109 -33.44 -0.81 -23.32
N SER A 110 -34.54 -0.13 -22.99
CA SER A 110 -35.24 0.77 -23.91
C SER A 110 -34.42 1.96 -24.38
N ARG A 111 -33.41 2.42 -23.63
CA ARG A 111 -32.48 3.47 -24.06
C ARG A 111 -31.40 2.93 -24.99
N PHE A 112 -30.99 1.68 -24.79
CA PHE A 112 -30.06 0.98 -25.69
C PHE A 112 -30.70 0.72 -27.06
N TYR A 113 -31.94 0.22 -27.09
CA TYR A 113 -32.69 -0.03 -28.33
C TYR A 113 -33.23 1.23 -29.02
N ARG A 114 -33.05 2.42 -28.42
CA ARG A 114 -33.42 3.71 -29.01
C ARG A 114 -32.23 4.46 -29.64
N LYS A 115 -31.03 3.89 -29.59
CA LYS A 115 -29.86 4.38 -30.34
C LYS A 115 -29.62 3.51 -31.56
#